data_AF-A0A1C6AUI4-F1
#
_entry.id   AF-A0A1C6AUI4-F1
#
_cell.length_a   1.000
_cell.length_b   1.000
_cell.length_c   1.000
_cell.angle_alpha   90.00
_cell.angle_beta   90.00
_cell.angle_gamma   90.00
#
_symmetry.space_group_name_H-M   'P 1'
#
loop_
_entity.id
_entity.type
_entity.pdbx_description
1 polymer ?
#
loop_
_entity_poly.entity_id
_entity_poly.type
_entity_poly.pdbx_seq_one_letter_code
_entity_poly.pdbx_strand_id
1 'polypeptide(L)'
;MWYFPALMLSLFVLKKWKEKYKLNYLFIISFFLLLFGATETYYGLLPLSIKELVTYYFNIFFTTRNFLFFGLFYVVLGYKMGLKDNVYSKNCFVKLIVSCFFLIFEAIILHDFHRLDSNILLSCIPVTYYLFISVIYITNHINLKIKWSQYSKYYYLLHPMMIFIVSFIFKEIGQYLLLNIVVVLMLTHILSFVMIKKT
;
A
#
# COMPACT_ATOMS: atom_id res chain seq x y z
N MET A 1 6.65 -12.03 4.29
CA MET A 1 5.60 -11.01 4.54
C MET A 1 6.24 -9.72 5.03
N TRP A 2 6.84 -8.97 4.10
CA TRP A 2 7.69 -7.81 4.45
C TRP A 2 6.89 -6.57 4.90
N TYR A 3 5.61 -6.49 4.52
CA TYR A 3 4.78 -5.31 4.68
C TYR A 3 4.38 -5.00 6.13
N PHE A 4 4.15 -6.01 6.98
CA PHE A 4 3.77 -5.76 8.38
C PHE A 4 4.95 -5.25 9.20
N PRO A 5 6.14 -5.88 9.17
CA PRO A 5 7.35 -5.30 9.75
C PRO A 5 7.66 -3.91 9.19
N ALA A 6 7.47 -3.73 7.87
CA ALA A 6 7.67 -2.43 7.24
C ALA A 6 6.76 -1.35 7.82
N LEU A 7 5.46 -1.63 7.94
CA LEU A 7 4.49 -0.73 8.55
C LEU A 7 4.85 -0.38 10.00
N MET A 8 5.24 -1.37 10.82
CA MET A 8 5.62 -1.11 12.22
C MET A 8 6.86 -0.21 12.31
N LEU A 9 7.89 -0.46 11.50
CA LEU A 9 9.10 0.36 11.47
C LEU A 9 8.82 1.77 10.95
N SER A 10 8.02 1.92 9.89
CA SER A 10 7.61 3.24 9.38
C SER A 10 6.83 4.04 10.44
N LEU A 11 5.93 3.40 11.19
CA LEU A 11 5.21 4.04 12.30
C LEU A 11 6.15 4.45 13.44
N PHE A 12 7.13 3.61 13.77
CA PHE A 12 8.14 3.93 14.77
C PHE A 12 8.99 5.15 14.38
N VAL A 13 9.44 5.21 13.12
CA VAL A 13 10.16 6.36 12.58
C VAL A 13 9.30 7.62 12.63
N LEU A 14 8.04 7.54 12.18
CA LEU A 14 7.09 8.66 12.24
C LEU A 14 6.92 9.18 13.68
N LYS A 15 6.75 8.27 14.65
CA LYS A 15 6.59 8.62 16.07
C LYS A 15 7.81 9.38 16.59
N LYS A 16 9.02 8.82 16.43
CA LYS A 16 10.26 9.45 16.88
C LYS A 16 10.57 10.76 16.18
N TRP A 17 10.26 10.87 14.88
CA TRP A 17 10.49 12.10 14.13
C TRP A 17 9.63 13.26 14.64
N LYS A 18 8.35 12.98 14.96
CA LYS A 18 7.40 13.99 15.43
C LYS A 18 7.81 14.61 16.77
N GLU A 19 8.58 13.91 17.58
CA GLU A 19 9.08 14.41 18.87
C GLU A 19 10.08 15.57 18.70
N LYS A 20 10.77 15.67 17.55
CA LYS A 20 11.87 16.62 17.35
C LYS A 20 11.72 17.54 16.13
N TYR A 21 10.97 17.13 15.11
CA TYR A 21 10.95 17.81 13.81
C TYR A 21 9.54 17.95 13.23
N LYS A 22 9.38 18.92 12.31
CA LYS A 22 8.10 19.15 11.61
C LYS A 22 7.77 17.99 10.66
N LEU A 23 6.49 17.62 10.59
CA LEU A 23 5.96 16.56 9.72
C LEU A 23 6.22 16.81 8.22
N ASN A 24 6.20 18.08 7.79
CA ASN A 24 6.43 18.43 6.38
C ASN A 24 7.82 18.01 5.87
N TYR A 25 8.85 18.08 6.72
CA TYR A 25 10.18 17.61 6.35
C TYR A 25 10.20 16.10 6.12
N LEU A 26 9.56 15.33 7.02
CA LEU A 26 9.46 13.88 6.86
C LEU A 26 8.70 13.51 5.59
N PHE A 27 7.64 14.24 5.26
CA PHE A 27 6.87 14.02 4.04
C PHE A 27 7.74 14.20 2.79
N ILE A 28 8.49 15.30 2.70
CA ILE A 28 9.39 15.57 1.57
C ILE A 28 10.49 14.52 1.48
N ILE A 29 11.15 14.19 2.59
CA ILE A 29 12.20 13.17 2.65
C ILE A 29 11.65 11.82 2.21
N SER A 30 10.50 11.41 2.75
CA SER A 30 9.86 10.14 2.40
C SER A 30 9.46 10.06 0.92
N PHE A 31 9.12 11.18 0.30
CA PHE A 31 8.81 11.24 -1.12
C PHE A 31 10.07 11.00 -1.97
N PHE A 32 11.19 11.62 -1.64
CA PHE A 32 12.46 11.36 -2.33
C PHE A 32 12.93 9.90 -2.15
N LEU A 33 12.73 9.34 -0.95
CA LEU A 33 13.00 7.92 -0.70
C LEU A 33 12.09 7.01 -1.54
N LEU A 34 10.83 7.40 -1.74
CA LEU A 34 9.92 6.68 -2.64
C LEU A 34 10.34 6.77 -4.10
N LEU A 35 10.82 7.92 -4.57
CA LEU A 35 11.40 8.07 -5.90
C LEU A 35 12.60 7.14 -6.09
N PHE A 36 13.45 7.02 -5.06
CA PHE A 36 14.54 6.04 -5.08
C PHE A 36 14.01 4.61 -5.17
N GLY A 37 12.97 4.24 -4.40
CA GLY A 37 12.35 2.92 -4.53
C GLY A 37 11.73 2.67 -5.91
N ALA A 38 11.21 3.71 -6.56
CA ALA A 38 10.66 3.60 -7.91
C ALA A 38 11.72 3.30 -8.98
N THR A 39 13.01 3.57 -8.73
CA THR A 39 14.09 3.30 -9.69
C THR A 39 14.17 1.84 -10.12
N GLU A 40 13.74 0.90 -9.28
CA GLU A 40 13.64 -0.53 -9.61
C GLU A 40 12.71 -0.77 -10.82
N THR A 41 11.56 -0.09 -10.84
CA THR A 41 10.58 -0.18 -11.93
C THR A 41 11.01 0.60 -13.16
N TYR A 42 11.70 1.74 -12.99
CA TYR A 42 12.11 2.60 -14.11
C TYR A 42 13.53 2.32 -14.58
N TYR A 43 14.14 1.19 -14.21
CA TYR A 43 15.55 0.90 -14.42
C TYR A 43 16.00 1.12 -15.88
N GLY A 44 15.21 0.71 -16.87
CA GLY A 44 15.50 0.93 -18.29
C GLY A 44 15.66 2.40 -18.71
N LEU A 45 14.97 3.32 -18.05
CA LEU A 45 14.92 4.75 -18.36
C LEU A 45 15.99 5.58 -17.62
N LEU A 46 16.75 4.96 -16.71
CA LEU A 46 17.71 5.68 -15.87
C LEU A 46 19.07 5.93 -16.58
N PRO A 47 19.73 7.07 -16.30
CA PRO A 47 21.10 7.32 -16.71
C PRO A 47 22.08 6.35 -16.03
N LEU A 48 23.25 6.14 -16.64
CA LEU A 48 24.24 5.15 -16.20
C LEU A 48 24.68 5.34 -14.74
N SER A 49 24.89 6.59 -14.31
CA SER A 49 25.29 6.93 -12.94
C SER A 49 24.28 6.49 -11.88
N ILE A 50 22.98 6.58 -12.18
CA ILE A 50 21.93 6.13 -11.25
C ILE A 50 21.84 4.61 -11.26
N LYS A 51 22.03 3.96 -12.42
CA LYS A 51 22.02 2.50 -12.54
C LYS A 51 23.10 1.85 -11.68
N GLU A 52 24.31 2.40 -11.65
CA GLU A 52 25.40 1.93 -10.79
C GLU A 52 25.03 2.00 -9.31
N LEU A 53 24.44 3.11 -8.87
CA LEU A 53 24.00 3.29 -7.48
C LEU A 53 22.89 2.29 -7.09
N VAL A 54 21.93 2.07 -7.99
CA VAL A 54 20.86 1.08 -7.81
C VAL A 54 21.42 -0.34 -7.77
N THR A 55 22.40 -0.66 -8.62
CA THR A 55 23.06 -1.98 -8.63
C THR A 55 23.83 -2.22 -7.34
N TYR A 56 24.55 -1.21 -6.83
CA TYR A 56 25.21 -1.27 -5.52
C TYR A 56 24.22 -1.51 -4.38
N TYR A 57 23.05 -0.85 -4.43
CA TYR A 57 21.98 -1.09 -3.47
C TYR A 57 21.52 -2.56 -3.47
N PHE A 58 21.29 -3.14 -4.66
CA PHE A 58 20.83 -4.53 -4.78
C PHE A 58 21.87 -5.58 -4.36
N ASN A 59 23.15 -5.22 -4.29
CA ASN A 59 24.17 -6.10 -3.71
C ASN A 59 24.02 -6.26 -2.18
N ILE A 60 23.39 -5.29 -1.50
CA ILE A 60 23.21 -5.30 -0.04
C ILE A 60 21.77 -5.70 0.32
N PHE A 61 20.79 -5.23 -0.44
CA PHE A 61 19.37 -5.42 -0.16
C PHE A 61 18.66 -6.15 -1.29
N PHE A 62 17.79 -7.10 -0.93
CA PHE A 62 17.05 -7.90 -1.91
C PHE A 62 15.99 -7.11 -2.70
N THR A 63 15.36 -6.10 -2.09
CA THR A 63 14.25 -5.36 -2.70
C THR A 63 14.21 -3.92 -2.21
N THR A 64 13.80 -2.97 -3.05
CA THR A 64 13.51 -1.60 -2.60
C THR A 64 12.20 -1.51 -1.78
N ARG A 65 11.38 -2.57 -1.83
CA ARG A 65 10.11 -2.70 -1.08
C ARG A 65 10.34 -2.93 0.41
N ASN A 66 10.73 -1.86 1.10
CA ASN A 66 11.01 -1.89 2.53
C ASN A 66 10.30 -0.74 3.27
N PHE A 67 10.51 -0.67 4.58
CA PHE A 67 9.90 0.32 5.45
C PHE A 67 10.29 1.77 5.11
N LEU A 68 11.44 1.97 4.46
CA LEU A 68 12.06 3.28 4.27
C LEU A 68 11.74 3.85 2.89
N PHE A 69 11.94 3.06 1.82
CA PHE A 69 11.69 3.49 0.43
C PHE A 69 10.25 3.27 -0.03
N PHE A 70 9.44 2.47 0.68
CA PHE A 70 8.03 2.30 0.33
C PHE A 70 7.10 2.68 1.49
N GLY A 71 7.24 2.00 2.64
CA GLY A 71 6.28 2.12 3.74
C GLY A 71 6.19 3.53 4.34
N LEU A 72 7.33 4.21 4.48
CA LEU A 72 7.43 5.51 5.16
C LEU A 72 6.51 6.56 4.51
N PHE A 73 6.55 6.70 3.19
CA PHE A 73 5.78 7.72 2.48
C PHE A 73 4.27 7.51 2.68
N TYR A 74 3.77 6.29 2.48
CA TYR A 74 2.35 6.00 2.62
C TYR A 74 1.85 6.17 4.07
N VAL A 75 2.68 5.82 5.07
CA VAL A 75 2.34 6.04 6.48
C VAL A 75 2.28 7.53 6.81
N VAL A 76 3.24 8.34 6.34
CA VAL A 76 3.25 9.79 6.56
C VAL A 76 2.10 10.47 5.82
N LEU A 77 1.81 10.04 4.59
CA LEU A 77 0.68 10.51 3.79
C LEU A 77 -0.65 10.26 4.53
N GLY A 78 -0.88 9.03 4.98
CA GLY A 78 -2.08 8.66 5.73
C GLY A 78 -2.22 9.44 7.05
N TYR A 79 -1.11 9.61 7.79
CA TYR A 79 -1.12 10.43 9.00
C TYR A 79 -1.46 11.90 8.72
N LYS A 80 -0.90 12.49 7.65
CA LYS A 80 -1.19 13.87 7.24
C LYS A 80 -2.63 14.05 6.76
N MET A 81 -3.22 13.03 6.14
CA MET A 81 -4.64 13.03 5.79
C MET A 81 -5.52 13.03 7.04
N GLY A 82 -5.17 12.23 8.06
CA GLY A 82 -5.92 12.17 9.32
C GLY A 82 -5.86 13.45 10.18
N LEU A 83 -4.91 14.35 9.93
CA LEU A 83 -4.82 15.64 10.63
C LEU A 83 -5.74 16.73 10.07
N LYS A 84 -6.33 16.53 8.88
CA LYS A 84 -7.17 17.54 8.24
C LYS A 84 -8.64 17.29 8.60
N ASP A 85 -9.32 18.30 9.13
CA ASP A 85 -10.74 18.19 9.53
C ASP A 85 -11.67 17.97 8.32
N ASN A 86 -11.37 18.61 7.19
CA ASN A 86 -12.15 18.50 5.94
C ASN A 86 -11.25 18.07 4.78
N VAL A 87 -11.04 16.76 4.61
CA VAL A 87 -10.27 16.20 3.48
C VAL A 87 -11.09 16.18 2.18
N TYR A 88 -12.41 16.39 2.25
CA TYR A 88 -13.33 16.09 1.17
C TYR A 88 -13.34 17.16 0.08
N SER A 89 -13.38 16.68 -1.16
CA SER A 89 -13.71 17.48 -2.34
C SER A 89 -14.95 16.85 -2.97
N LYS A 90 -15.94 17.66 -3.35
CA LYS A 90 -17.15 17.20 -4.07
C LYS A 90 -16.81 16.35 -5.31
N ASN A 91 -15.64 16.57 -5.90
CA ASN A 91 -15.19 15.89 -7.11
C ASN A 91 -14.20 14.74 -6.81
N CYS A 92 -14.24 14.13 -5.62
CA CYS A 92 -13.31 13.07 -5.24
C CYS A 92 -13.36 11.85 -6.19
N PHE A 93 -14.55 11.42 -6.60
CA PHE A 93 -14.71 10.30 -7.53
C PHE A 93 -14.17 10.60 -8.93
N VAL A 94 -14.37 11.82 -9.43
CA VAL A 94 -13.80 12.24 -10.72
C VAL A 94 -12.27 12.19 -10.64
N LYS A 95 -11.69 12.68 -9.55
CA LYS A 95 -10.24 12.64 -9.33
C LYS A 95 -9.70 11.21 -9.18
N LEU A 96 -10.49 10.30 -8.60
CA LEU A 96 -10.17 8.88 -8.54
C LEU A 96 -10.17 8.23 -9.94
N ILE A 97 -11.16 8.55 -10.77
CA ILE A 97 -11.21 8.06 -12.15
C ILE A 97 -9.99 8.56 -12.93
N VAL A 98 -9.67 9.85 -12.81
CA VAL A 98 -8.48 10.44 -13.45
C VAL A 98 -7.19 9.79 -12.96
N SER A 99 -7.06 9.49 -11.67
CA SER A 99 -5.87 8.79 -11.16
C SER A 99 -5.77 7.35 -11.66
N CYS A 100 -6.90 6.65 -11.82
CA CYS A 100 -6.93 5.33 -12.47
C CYS A 100 -6.46 5.40 -13.93
N PHE A 101 -6.82 6.45 -14.68
CA PHE A 101 -6.30 6.65 -16.04
C PHE A 101 -4.77 6.85 -16.05
N PHE A 102 -4.23 7.63 -15.12
CA PHE A 102 -2.76 7.74 -14.97
C PHE A 102 -2.09 6.39 -14.67
N LEU A 103 -2.73 5.55 -13.85
CA LEU A 103 -2.23 4.22 -13.54
C LEU A 103 -2.19 3.31 -14.78
N ILE A 104 -3.25 3.30 -15.58
CA ILE A 104 -3.30 2.55 -16.83
C ILE A 104 -2.25 3.08 -17.82
N PHE A 105 -2.13 4.40 -17.93
CA PHE A 105 -1.15 5.02 -18.82
C PHE A 105 0.29 4.67 -18.43
N GLU A 106 0.62 4.72 -17.14
CA GLU A 106 1.92 4.27 -16.63
C GLU A 106 2.15 2.78 -16.92
N ALA A 107 1.14 1.93 -16.74
CA ALA A 107 1.23 0.51 -17.06
C ALA A 107 1.54 0.25 -18.55
N ILE A 108 0.89 0.98 -19.46
CA ILE A 108 1.10 0.88 -20.91
C ILE A 108 2.51 1.34 -21.28
N ILE A 109 2.93 2.53 -20.81
CA ILE A 109 4.29 3.03 -21.09
C ILE A 109 5.31 2.02 -20.63
N LEU A 110 5.17 1.55 -19.39
CA LEU A 110 6.15 0.67 -18.83
C LEU A 110 6.21 -0.66 -19.60
N HIS A 111 5.09 -1.16 -20.17
CA HIS A 111 5.01 -2.44 -20.91
C HIS A 111 6.23 -2.70 -21.80
N ASP A 112 6.64 -1.69 -22.56
CA ASP A 112 7.68 -1.79 -23.59
C ASP A 112 9.12 -1.61 -23.06
N PHE A 113 9.30 -1.21 -21.80
CA PHE A 113 10.63 -0.99 -21.21
C PHE A 113 11.16 -2.19 -20.44
N HIS A 114 12.49 -2.33 -20.44
CA HIS A 114 13.21 -3.28 -19.60
C HIS A 114 13.20 -2.83 -18.14
N ARG A 115 12.70 -3.70 -17.26
CA ARG A 115 12.41 -3.40 -15.84
C ARG A 115 12.88 -4.55 -14.96
N LEU A 116 13.35 -4.25 -13.76
CA LEU A 116 13.75 -5.26 -12.78
C LEU A 116 12.54 -5.83 -12.04
N ASP A 117 11.53 -4.99 -11.75
CA ASP A 117 10.24 -5.38 -11.19
C ASP A 117 9.14 -4.48 -11.77
N SER A 118 7.89 -4.96 -11.80
CA SER A 118 6.75 -4.27 -12.41
C SER A 118 5.88 -3.58 -11.36
N ASN A 119 6.48 -2.74 -10.51
CA ASN A 119 5.75 -2.02 -9.47
C ASN A 119 5.39 -0.59 -9.94
N ILE A 120 4.12 -0.36 -10.24
CA ILE A 120 3.59 0.95 -10.65
C ILE A 120 3.50 1.85 -9.41
N LEU A 121 4.63 2.48 -9.02
CA LEU A 121 4.76 3.16 -7.73
C LEU A 121 4.32 4.62 -7.76
N LEU A 122 4.45 5.32 -8.90
CA LEU A 122 4.20 6.75 -8.99
C LEU A 122 2.71 7.08 -9.07
N SER A 123 1.99 6.52 -10.06
CA SER A 123 0.53 6.70 -10.19
C SER A 123 -0.27 6.03 -9.08
N CYS A 124 0.31 5.09 -8.33
CA CYS A 124 -0.32 4.52 -7.14
C CYS A 124 -0.52 5.57 -6.03
N ILE A 125 0.33 6.58 -5.94
CA ILE A 125 0.20 7.67 -4.95
C ILE A 125 -1.16 8.40 -5.09
N PRO A 126 -1.51 9.00 -6.25
CA PRO A 126 -2.80 9.66 -6.40
C PRO A 126 -3.98 8.68 -6.35
N VAL A 127 -3.84 7.45 -6.84
CA VAL A 127 -4.91 6.43 -6.76
C VAL A 127 -5.25 6.13 -5.31
N THR A 128 -4.27 5.78 -4.49
CA THR A 128 -4.48 5.48 -3.06
C THR A 128 -5.04 6.69 -2.31
N TYR A 129 -4.49 7.89 -2.56
CA TYR A 129 -4.96 9.12 -1.93
C TYR A 129 -6.45 9.38 -2.22
N TYR A 130 -6.86 9.36 -3.49
CA TYR A 130 -8.25 9.62 -3.86
C TYR A 130 -9.18 8.48 -3.48
N LEU A 131 -8.71 7.23 -3.48
CA LEU A 131 -9.48 6.07 -3.02
C LEU A 131 -9.83 6.23 -1.54
N PHE A 132 -8.85 6.58 -0.70
CA PHE A 132 -9.11 6.86 0.72
C PHE A 132 -10.09 8.01 0.91
N ILE A 133 -9.94 9.11 0.16
CA ILE A 133 -10.88 10.24 0.25
C ILE A 133 -12.30 9.82 -0.14
N SER A 134 -12.47 9.06 -1.22
CA SER A 134 -13.76 8.56 -1.66
C SER A 134 -14.41 7.64 -0.61
N VAL A 135 -13.64 6.75 0.02
CA VAL A 135 -14.15 5.88 1.09
C VAL A 135 -14.60 6.68 2.31
N ILE A 136 -13.81 7.67 2.74
CA ILE A 136 -14.18 8.50 3.90
C ILE A 136 -15.40 9.37 3.56
N TYR A 137 -15.49 9.90 2.33
CA TYR A 137 -16.67 10.61 1.83
C TYR A 137 -17.94 9.76 1.92
N ILE A 138 -17.89 8.52 1.41
CA ILE A 138 -19.01 7.56 1.49
C ILE A 138 -19.39 7.28 2.94
N THR A 139 -18.41 7.04 3.80
CA THR A 139 -18.64 6.65 5.20
C THR A 139 -19.38 7.75 5.96
N ASN A 140 -18.99 9.02 5.75
CA ASN A 140 -19.61 10.16 6.41
C ASN A 140 -21.00 10.52 5.84
N HIS A 141 -21.20 10.37 4.53
CA HIS A 141 -22.49 10.70 3.91
C HIS A 141 -23.55 9.62 4.09
N ILE A 142 -23.16 8.33 4.14
CA ILE A 142 -24.11 7.20 4.15
C ILE A 142 -24.43 6.73 5.60
N ASN A 143 -23.87 7.35 6.65
CA ASN A 143 -24.13 6.99 8.05
C ASN A 143 -24.12 5.45 8.29
N LEU A 144 -23.16 4.77 7.66
CA LEU A 144 -23.07 3.31 7.76
C LEU A 144 -22.66 2.96 9.19
N LYS A 145 -23.54 2.28 9.94
CA LYS A 145 -23.26 1.75 11.29
C LYS A 145 -22.19 0.64 11.32
N ILE A 146 -21.65 0.26 10.16
CA ILE A 146 -20.66 -0.81 10.02
C ILE A 146 -19.28 -0.25 10.35
N LYS A 147 -18.58 -0.86 11.31
CA LYS A 147 -17.21 -0.50 11.71
C LYS A 147 -16.17 -1.02 10.71
N TRP A 148 -16.19 -0.51 9.47
CA TRP A 148 -15.29 -0.92 8.38
C TRP A 148 -13.79 -0.83 8.74
N SER A 149 -13.43 0.11 9.62
CA SER A 149 -12.05 0.27 10.10
C SER A 149 -11.56 -0.93 10.92
N GLN A 150 -12.44 -1.62 11.65
CA GLN A 150 -12.08 -2.82 12.40
C GLN A 150 -11.90 -4.00 11.45
N TYR A 151 -12.83 -4.19 10.50
CA TYR A 151 -12.71 -5.23 9.47
C TYR A 151 -11.41 -5.09 8.69
N SER A 152 -11.08 -3.88 8.22
CA SER A 152 -9.84 -3.62 7.47
C SER A 152 -8.58 -4.06 8.23
N LYS A 153 -8.49 -3.77 9.53
CA LYS A 153 -7.36 -4.18 10.38
C LYS A 153 -7.24 -5.70 10.48
N TYR A 154 -8.35 -6.40 10.76
CA TYR A 154 -8.34 -7.85 10.90
C TYR A 154 -8.09 -8.54 9.55
N TYR A 155 -8.68 -8.06 8.47
CA TYR A 155 -8.42 -8.58 7.14
C TYR A 155 -6.94 -8.48 6.77
N TYR A 156 -6.32 -7.33 7.01
CA TYR A 156 -4.90 -7.13 6.71
C TYR A 156 -3.97 -8.13 7.43
N LEU A 157 -4.30 -8.48 8.68
CA LEU A 157 -3.51 -9.41 9.49
C LEU A 157 -3.83 -10.88 9.23
N LEU A 158 -5.12 -11.22 9.17
CA LEU A 158 -5.61 -12.59 9.13
C LEU A 158 -5.56 -13.16 7.71
N HIS A 159 -5.83 -12.35 6.67
CA HIS A 159 -5.92 -12.85 5.31
C HIS A 159 -4.70 -13.67 4.86
N PRO A 160 -3.48 -13.18 5.04
CA PRO A 160 -2.29 -13.93 4.65
C PRO A 160 -2.05 -15.17 5.50
N MET A 161 -2.42 -15.15 6.79
CA MET A 161 -2.37 -16.34 7.63
C MET A 161 -3.34 -17.40 7.09
N MET A 162 -4.52 -17.00 6.63
CA MET A 162 -5.49 -17.91 6.05
C MET A 162 -5.05 -18.47 4.71
N ILE A 163 -4.37 -17.69 3.86
CA ILE A 163 -3.75 -18.22 2.64
C ILE A 163 -2.81 -19.37 3.00
N PHE A 164 -1.95 -19.18 4.02
CA PHE A 164 -1.00 -20.20 4.46
C PHE A 164 -1.68 -21.42 5.09
N ILE A 165 -2.69 -21.21 5.94
CA ILE A 165 -3.44 -22.29 6.59
C ILE A 165 -4.21 -23.12 5.55
N VAL A 166 -4.90 -22.48 4.62
CA VAL A 166 -5.68 -23.17 3.59
C VAL A 166 -4.76 -23.93 2.64
N SER A 167 -3.63 -23.34 2.22
CA SER A 167 -2.68 -24.04 1.34
C SER A 167 -2.00 -25.22 2.04
N PHE A 168 -1.81 -25.16 3.36
CA PHE A 168 -1.23 -26.25 4.13
C PHE A 168 -2.22 -27.40 4.43
N ILE A 169 -3.44 -27.06 4.86
CA ILE A 169 -4.46 -28.04 5.28
C ILE A 169 -5.18 -28.65 4.08
N PHE A 170 -5.51 -27.83 3.08
CA PHE A 170 -6.34 -28.22 1.94
C PHE A 170 -5.54 -28.21 0.64
N LYS A 171 -4.50 -29.05 0.56
CA LYS A 171 -3.65 -29.18 -0.64
C LYS A 171 -4.45 -29.48 -1.92
N GLU A 172 -5.51 -30.27 -1.82
CA GLU A 172 -6.38 -30.63 -2.95
C GLU A 172 -7.24 -29.46 -3.44
N ILE A 173 -7.71 -28.60 -2.53
CA ILE A 173 -8.47 -27.38 -2.87
C ILE A 173 -7.55 -26.37 -3.58
N GLY A 174 -6.25 -26.39 -3.28
CA GLY A 174 -5.24 -25.57 -3.94
C GLY A 174 -5.16 -25.76 -5.45
N GLN A 175 -5.62 -26.90 -5.98
CA GLN A 175 -5.67 -27.15 -7.44
C GLN A 175 -6.78 -26.34 -8.14
N TYR A 176 -7.86 -26.02 -7.43
CA TYR A 176 -8.97 -25.23 -7.95
C TYR A 176 -8.85 -23.77 -7.53
N LEU A 177 -8.26 -22.94 -8.40
CA LEU A 177 -7.93 -21.54 -8.13
C LEU A 177 -9.12 -20.73 -7.56
N LEU A 178 -10.28 -20.79 -8.22
CA LEU A 178 -11.49 -20.05 -7.80
C LEU A 178 -12.00 -20.52 -6.43
N LEU A 179 -12.01 -21.83 -6.19
CA LEU A 179 -12.46 -22.41 -4.92
C LEU A 179 -11.53 -21.99 -3.79
N ASN A 180 -10.22 -22.02 -4.01
CA ASN A 180 -9.22 -21.59 -3.03
C ASN A 180 -9.41 -20.11 -2.65
N ILE A 181 -9.62 -19.22 -3.64
CA ILE A 181 -9.88 -17.80 -3.39
C ILE A 181 -11.15 -17.61 -2.55
N VAL A 182 -12.25 -18.26 -2.92
CA VAL A 182 -13.53 -18.15 -2.20
C VAL A 182 -13.40 -18.66 -0.78
N VAL A 183 -12.77 -19.83 -0.58
CA VAL A 183 -12.59 -20.43 0.76
C VAL A 183 -11.73 -19.53 1.65
N VAL A 184 -10.59 -19.04 1.14
CA VAL A 184 -9.73 -18.11 1.89
C VAL A 184 -10.53 -16.85 2.27
N LEU A 185 -11.22 -16.22 1.32
CA LEU A 185 -12.00 -15.01 1.60
C LEU A 185 -13.11 -15.25 2.64
N MET A 186 -13.85 -16.34 2.52
CA MET A 186 -14.92 -16.69 3.45
C MET A 186 -14.37 -16.93 4.86
N LEU A 187 -13.31 -17.72 4.99
CA LEU A 187 -12.70 -18.00 6.29
C LEU A 187 -12.12 -16.72 6.92
N THR A 188 -11.52 -15.84 6.13
CA THR A 188 -11.02 -14.55 6.62
C THR A 188 -12.14 -13.65 7.11
N HIS A 189 -13.28 -13.64 6.40
CA HIS A 189 -14.46 -12.90 6.84
C HIS A 189 -14.98 -13.43 8.16
N ILE A 190 -15.19 -14.74 8.28
CA ILE A 190 -15.72 -15.39 9.50
C ILE A 190 -14.82 -15.10 10.69
N LEU A 191 -13.51 -15.29 10.56
CA LEU A 191 -12.56 -15.00 11.65
C LEU A 191 -12.54 -13.53 12.03
N SER A 192 -12.55 -12.62 11.04
CA SER A 192 -12.60 -11.18 11.31
C SER A 192 -13.88 -10.79 12.07
N PHE A 193 -15.03 -11.37 11.69
CA PHE A 193 -16.31 -11.16 12.33
C PHE A 193 -16.31 -11.64 13.79
N VAL A 194 -15.76 -12.83 14.04
CA VAL A 194 -15.63 -13.39 15.40
C VAL A 194 -14.75 -12.51 16.28
N MET A 195 -13.64 -12.00 15.75
CA MET A 195 -12.74 -11.12 16.50
C MET A 195 -13.41 -9.79 16.83
N ILE A 196 -14.14 -9.19 15.88
CA ILE A 196 -14.83 -7.91 16.08
C ILE A 196 -15.96 -8.03 17.11
N LYS A 197 -16.68 -9.15 17.14
CA LYS A 197 -17.74 -9.37 18.16
C LYS A 197 -17.18 -9.57 19.57
N LYS A 198 -15.94 -10.04 19.71
CA LYS A 198 -15.29 -10.29 21.01
C LYS A 198 -14.65 -9.03 21.62
N THR A 199 -14.44 -7.96 20.84
CA THR A 199 -13.86 -6.67 21.27
C THR A 199 -14.93 -5.61 21.49
#